data_AF-D3S209-F1
#
_entry.id   AF-D3S209-F1
#
_cell.length_a   1.000
_cell.length_b   1.000
_cell.length_c   1.000
_cell.angle_alpha   90.00
_cell.angle_beta   90.00
_cell.angle_gamma   90.00
#
_symmetry.space_group_name_H-M   'P 1'
#
loop_
_entity.id
_entity.type
_entity.pdbx_description
1 polymer ?
#
loop_
_entity_poly.entity_id
_entity_poly.type
_entity_poly.pdbx_seq_one_letter_code
_entity_poly.pdbx_strand_id
1 'polypeptide(L)' 'MPKVIEVIYENGVFKPLEKVDLPQGVKVRIEIKEEPGRITEEFINELEKIVNTLPKVKVDFRKLDEMYYEGKMLY' A
#
# COMPACT_ATOMS: atom_id res chain seq x y z
N MET A 1 -15.07 -14.65 17.56
CA MET A 1 -14.61 -14.13 16.24
C MET A 1 -13.39 -13.26 16.47
N PRO A 2 -12.31 -13.42 15.70
CA PRO A 2 -11.21 -12.46 15.71
C PRO A 2 -11.74 -11.09 15.27
N LYS A 3 -11.47 -10.04 16.06
CA LYS A 3 -11.73 -8.64 15.67
C LYS A 3 -10.41 -8.04 15.20
N VAL A 4 -10.41 -7.43 14.01
CA VAL A 4 -9.29 -6.61 13.55
C VAL A 4 -9.47 -5.22 14.15
N ILE A 5 -8.42 -4.71 14.79
CA ILE A 5 -8.39 -3.36 15.36
C ILE A 5 -7.39 -2.59 14.52
N GLU A 6 -7.86 -1.60 13.78
CA GLU A 6 -6.97 -0.69 13.05
C GLU A 6 -6.33 0.29 14.02
N VAL A 7 -5.01 0.42 13.91
CA VAL A 7 -4.19 1.21 14.83
C VAL A 7 -3.16 2.02 14.05
N ILE A 8 -2.85 3.21 14.57
CA ILE A 8 -1.69 3.99 14.18
C ILE A 8 -0.59 3.75 15.21
N TYR A 9 0.61 3.39 14.75
CA TYR A 9 1.77 3.26 15.62
C TYR A 9 2.59 4.54 15.59
N GLU A 10 2.61 5.27 16.71
CA GLU A 10 3.33 6.54 16.85
C GLU A 10 4.07 6.58 18.19
N ASN A 11 5.35 6.96 18.16
CA ASN A 11 6.19 7.14 19.36
C ASN A 11 6.20 5.93 20.32
N GLY A 12 6.15 4.70 19.78
CA GLY A 12 6.15 3.48 20.61
C GLY A 12 4.78 3.03 21.11
N VAL A 13 3.68 3.70 20.71
CA VAL A 13 2.33 3.44 21.20
C VAL A 13 1.38 3.09 20.05
N PHE A 14 0.62 1.99 20.21
CA PHE A 14 -0.48 1.63 19.31
C PHE A 14 -1.74 2.41 19.69
N LYS A 15 -2.15 3.35 18.84
CA LYS A 15 -3.36 4.17 19.00
C LYS A 15 -4.47 3.61 18.12
N PRO A 16 -5.56 3.04 18.69
CA PRO A 16 -6.65 2.53 17.88
C PRO A 16 -7.43 3.66 17.22
N LEU A 17 -7.87 3.45 15.97
CA LEU A 17 -8.71 4.39 15.23
C LEU A 17 -10.11 4.49 15.82
N GLU A 18 -10.58 3.41 16.44
CA GLU A 18 -11.88 3.31 17.09
C GLU A 18 -11.78 2.88 18.55
N LYS A 19 -12.83 3.12 19.34
CA LYS A 19 -12.86 2.70 20.75
C LYS A 19 -12.87 1.18 20.84
N VAL A 20 -11.88 0.63 21.53
CA VAL A 20 -11.77 -0.81 21.80
C VAL A 20 -12.39 -1.11 23.16
N ASP A 21 -13.41 -1.97 23.18
CA ASP A 21 -14.03 -2.46 24.41
C ASP A 21 -13.41 -3.78 24.84
N LEU A 22 -12.37 -3.71 25.69
CA LEU A 22 -11.69 -4.86 26.27
C LEU A 22 -11.59 -4.69 27.79
N PRO A 23 -11.76 -5.78 28.57
CA PRO A 23 -11.60 -5.72 30.02
C PRO A 23 -10.19 -5.28 30.43
N GLN A 24 -10.10 -4.53 31.53
CA GLN A 24 -8.83 -4.05 32.05
C GLN A 24 -7.92 -5.23 32.45
N GLY A 25 -6.64 -5.16 32.08
CA GLY A 25 -5.65 -6.19 32.39
C GLY A 25 -5.66 -7.41 31.45
N VAL A 26 -6.47 -7.41 30.39
CA VAL A 26 -6.47 -8.49 29.40
C VAL A 26 -5.19 -8.47 28.56
N LYS A 27 -4.55 -9.64 28.44
CA LYS A 27 -3.42 -9.85 27.54
C LYS A 27 -3.92 -10.03 26.11
N VAL A 28 -3.44 -9.21 25.19
CA VAL A 28 -3.73 -9.31 23.75
C VAL A 28 -2.49 -9.77 22.99
N ARG A 29 -2.70 -10.41 21.83
CA ARG A 29 -1.64 -10.75 20.87
C ARG A 29 -1.81 -9.83 19.66
N ILE A 30 -0.73 -9.16 19.27
CA ILE A 30 -0.68 -8.31 18.08
C ILE A 30 -0.08 -9.13 16.94
N GLU A 31 -0.68 -9.05 15.77
CA GLU A 31 -0.15 -9.60 14.52
C GLU A 31 0.00 -8.44 13.53
N ILE A 32 1.22 -8.19 13.08
CA ILE A 32 1.50 -7.19 12.05
C ILE A 32 1.47 -7.92 10.72
N LYS A 33 0.50 -7.58 9.87
CA LYS A 33 0.42 -8.09 8.51
C LYS A 33 0.86 -6.98 7.56
N GLU A 34 1.71 -7.32 6.61
CA GLU A 34 1.95 -6.45 5.47
C GLU A 34 0.71 -6.47 4.60
N GLU A 35 0.07 -5.32 4.43
CA GLU A 35 -1.01 -5.19 3.46
C GLU A 35 -0.42 -5.15 2.04
N PRO A 36 -0.86 -6.03 1.13
CA PRO A 36 -0.45 -5.94 -0.27
C PRO A 36 -0.91 -4.61 -0.86
N GLY A 37 -0.02 -3.91 -1.56
CA GLY A 37 -0.32 -2.62 -2.19
C GLY A 37 -0.10 -1.39 -1.31
N ARG A 38 0.51 -1.53 -0.13
CA ARG A 38 0.96 -0.37 0.65
C ARG A 38 2.03 0.38 -0.15
N ILE A 39 1.71 1.61 -0.57
CA ILE A 39 2.69 2.51 -1.17
C ILE A 39 3.64 2.95 -0.06
N THR A 40 4.83 2.37 -0.04
CA THR A 40 5.91 2.76 0.87
C THR A 40 6.80 3.80 0.20
N GLU A 41 7.54 4.57 1.00
CA GLU A 41 8.57 5.48 0.47
C GLU A 41 9.64 4.70 -0.32
N GLU A 42 10.00 3.49 0.13
CA GLU A 42 10.91 2.59 -0.59
C GLU A 42 10.37 2.25 -1.98
N PHE A 43 9.09 1.89 -2.08
CA PHE A 43 8.46 1.60 -3.37
C PHE A 43 8.45 2.82 -4.30
N ILE A 44 8.15 4.02 -3.77
CA ILE A 44 8.21 5.27 -4.56
C ILE A 44 9.64 5.53 -5.05
N ASN A 45 10.64 5.36 -4.19
CA ASN A 45 12.05 5.56 -4.54
C ASN A 45 12.52 4.57 -5.61
N GLU A 46 12.07 3.32 -5.56
CA GLU A 46 12.34 2.33 -6.60
C GLU A 46 11.69 2.70 -7.93
N LEU A 47 10.42 3.10 -7.91
CA LEU A 47 9.73 3.58 -9.10
C LEU A 47 10.44 4.77 -9.75
N GLU A 48 10.89 5.74 -8.95
CA GLU A 48 11.61 6.90 -9.45
C GLU A 48 12.92 6.53 -10.15
N LYS A 49 13.69 5.57 -9.59
CA LYS A 49 14.91 5.05 -10.24
C LYS A 49 14.59 4.44 -11.61
N ILE A 50 13.54 3.63 -11.68
CA ILE A 50 13.11 3.00 -12.94
C ILE A 50 12.75 4.08 -13.95
N VAL A 51 11.85 5.01 -13.59
CA VAL A 51 11.40 6.10 -14.47
C VAL A 51 12.57 6.93 -14.99
N ASN A 52 13.58 7.20 -14.16
CA ASN A 52 14.77 7.96 -14.55
C ASN A 52 15.69 7.21 -15.53
N THR A 53 15.63 5.88 -15.57
CA THR A 53 16.39 5.05 -16.53
C THR A 53 15.65 4.83 -17.85
N LEU A 54 14.35 5.11 -17.91
CA LEU A 54 13.58 4.91 -19.11
C LEU A 54 13.99 5.91 -20.21
N PRO A 55 14.06 5.47 -21.47
CA PRO A 55 14.32 6.37 -22.58
C PRO A 55 13.21 7.43 -22.65
N LYS A 56 13.61 8.69 -22.75
CA LYS A 56 12.64 9.80 -22.93
C LYS A 56 12.06 9.73 -24.33
N VAL A 57 10.86 9.15 -24.45
CA VAL A 57 10.10 9.11 -25.69
C VAL A 57 8.97 10.12 -25.61
N LYS A 58 8.76 10.87 -26.69
CA LYS A 58 7.59 11.74 -26.82
C LYS A 58 6.44 10.87 -27.30
N VAL A 59 5.52 10.53 -26.41
CA VAL A 59 4.40 9.62 -26.71
C VAL A 59 3.10 10.42 -26.80
N ASP A 60 2.28 10.06 -27.78
CA ASP A 60 0.89 10.51 -27.85
C ASP A 60 0.06 9.66 -26.86
N PHE A 61 -0.54 10.31 -25.87
CA PHE A 61 -1.32 9.64 -24.82
C PHE A 61 -2.44 8.76 -25.37
N ARG A 62 -3.06 9.13 -26.50
CA ARG A 62 -4.15 8.32 -27.10
C ARG A 62 -3.65 6.97 -27.57
N LYS A 63 -2.49 6.95 -28.22
CA LYS A 63 -1.85 5.70 -28.68
C LYS A 63 -1.37 4.84 -27.50
N LEU A 64 -0.92 5.48 -26.42
CA LEU A 64 -0.50 4.77 -25.22
C LEU A 64 -1.69 4.04 -24.56
N ASP A 65 -2.84 4.71 -24.47
CA ASP A 65 -4.07 4.11 -23.94
C ASP A 65 -4.54 2.95 -24.83
N GLU A 66 -4.56 3.14 -26.16
CA GLU A 66 -4.88 2.06 -27.12
C GLU A 66 -3.98 0.84 -26.90
N MET A 67 -2.66 1.03 -26.84
CA MET A 67 -1.68 -0.04 -26.59
C MET A 67 -1.90 -0.75 -25.25
N TYR A 68 -2.24 -0.01 -24.19
CA TYR A 68 -2.51 -0.59 -22.87
C TYR A 68 -3.76 -1.48 -22.90
N TYR A 69 -4.86 -1.01 -23.48
CA TYR A 69 -6.10 -1.78 -23.55
C TYR A 69 -5.97 -2.98 -24.49
N GLU A 70 -5.29 -2.84 -25.64
CA GLU A 70 -4.98 -3.96 -26.52
C GLU A 70 -4.18 -5.04 -25.77
N GLY A 71 -3.11 -4.67 -25.06
CA GLY A 71 -2.30 -5.61 -24.29
C GLY A 71 -3.06 -6.28 -23.15
N LYS A 72 -3.98 -5.56 -22.50
CA LYS A 72 -4.80 -6.09 -21.40
C LYS A 72 -5.92 -7.02 -21.88
N MET A 73 -6.39 -6.88 -23.11
CA MET A 73 -7.42 -7.76 -23.69
C MET A 73 -6.83 -9.08 -24.22
N LEU A 74 -5.50 -9.19 -24.31
CA LEU A 74 -4.78 -10.37 -24.80
C LEU A 74 -4.37 -11.37 -23.68
N TYR A 75 -4.63 -11.04 -22.41
CA TYR A 75 -4.38 -11.87 -21.22
C TYR A 75 -5.57 -11.85 -20.27
#